data_AF-A0A932GP19-F1
#
_entry.id   AF-A0A932GP19-F1
#
_cell.length_a   1.000
_cell.length_b   1.000
_cell.length_c   1.000
_cell.angle_alpha   90.00
_cell.angle_beta   90.00
_cell.angle_gamma   90.00
#
_symmetry.space_group_name_H-M   'P 1'
#
loop_
_entity.id
_entity.type
_entity.pdbx_description
1 polymer ?
#
loop_
_entity_poly.entity_id
_entity_poly.type
_entity_poly.pdbx_seq_one_letter_code
_entity_poly.pdbx_strand_id
1 'polypeptide(L)'
;MKIDIDNLTEAELIDLNNRIVERLRFLHQMRAHAKMLEFKIGDRVSFEPEGRSVVVGMLTRYNRKTVTVITDGGERWNVAPSLLRRPEDSGRSEDHAPNVIRLRKKY
;
A
#
# COMPACT_ATOMS: atom_id res chain seq x y z
N MET A 1 -13.87 2.49 26.53
CA MET A 1 -15.25 1.92 26.57
C MET A 1 -15.10 0.43 26.83
N LYS A 2 -15.77 -0.11 27.85
CA LYS A 2 -15.78 -1.54 28.15
C LYS A 2 -16.99 -2.15 27.43
N ILE A 3 -16.79 -3.20 26.64
CA ILE A 3 -17.88 -4.00 26.08
C ILE A 3 -18.14 -5.10 27.10
N ASP A 4 -19.33 -5.10 27.70
CA ASP A 4 -19.75 -6.15 28.61
C ASP A 4 -20.29 -7.34 27.81
N ILE A 5 -19.67 -8.50 28.01
CA ILE A 5 -20.01 -9.76 27.32
C ILE A 5 -20.50 -10.83 28.29
N ASP A 6 -20.43 -10.57 29.60
CA ASP A 6 -20.70 -11.58 30.64
C ASP A 6 -22.21 -11.90 30.73
N ASN A 7 -23.04 -11.01 30.18
CA ASN A 7 -24.49 -11.17 30.11
C ASN A 7 -24.99 -11.79 28.80
N LEU A 8 -24.09 -12.21 27.90
CA LEU A 8 -24.45 -12.80 26.62
C LEU A 8 -24.49 -14.33 26.70
N THR A 9 -25.52 -14.91 26.11
CA THR A 9 -25.59 -16.35 25.87
C THR A 9 -24.55 -16.79 24.84
N GLU A 10 -24.24 -18.08 24.77
CA GLU A 10 -23.30 -18.63 23.78
C GLU A 10 -23.69 -18.28 22.33
N ALA A 11 -24.99 -18.33 22.00
CA ALA A 11 -25.49 -17.98 20.68
C ALA A 11 -25.25 -16.49 20.35
N GLU A 12 -25.48 -15.59 21.33
CA GLU A 12 -25.25 -14.16 21.17
C GLU A 12 -23.76 -13.84 21.08
N LEU A 13 -22.90 -14.58 21.79
CA LEU A 13 -21.44 -14.46 21.66
C LEU A 13 -20.96 -14.87 20.27
N ILE A 14 -21.52 -15.95 19.71
CA ILE A 14 -21.21 -16.40 18.35
C ILE A 14 -21.65 -15.36 17.32
N ASP A 15 -22.87 -14.82 17.44
CA ASP A 15 -23.36 -13.75 16.55
C ASP A 15 -22.48 -12.50 16.65
N LEU A 16 -22.17 -12.06 17.87
CA LEU A 16 -21.29 -10.93 18.11
C LEU A 16 -19.91 -11.13 17.47
N ASN A 17 -19.32 -12.31 17.65
CA ASN A 17 -18.03 -12.65 17.05
C ASN A 17 -18.08 -12.58 15.52
N ASN A 18 -19.12 -13.16 14.89
CA ASN A 18 -19.28 -13.12 13.44
C ASN A 18 -19.35 -11.68 12.92
N ARG A 19 -20.14 -10.83 13.58
CA ARG A 19 -20.26 -9.40 13.23
C ARG A 19 -18.95 -8.63 13.43
N ILE A 20 -18.20 -8.92 14.49
CA ILE A 20 -16.88 -8.32 14.72
C ILE A 20 -15.92 -8.71 13.60
N VAL A 21 -15.83 -10.00 13.29
CA VAL A 21 -14.95 -10.51 12.23
C VAL A 21 -15.30 -9.87 10.87
N GLU A 22 -16.59 -9.79 10.52
CA GLU A 22 -17.04 -9.11 9.32
C GLU A 22 -16.68 -7.63 9.30
N ARG A 23 -16.90 -6.93 10.41
CA ARG A 23 -16.57 -5.51 10.53
C ARG A 23 -15.07 -5.26 10.38
N LEU A 24 -14.24 -6.09 11.00
CA LEU A 24 -12.78 -6.01 10.89
C LEU A 24 -12.31 -6.30 9.46
N ARG A 25 -12.88 -7.31 8.80
CA ARG A 25 -12.59 -7.61 7.40
C ARG A 25 -12.94 -6.43 6.49
N PHE A 26 -14.09 -5.80 6.70
CA PHE A 26 -14.49 -4.61 5.95
C PHE A 26 -13.54 -3.42 6.19
N LEU A 27 -13.19 -3.12 7.44
CA LEU A 27 -12.23 -2.05 7.77
C LEU A 27 -10.85 -2.31 7.15
N HIS A 28 -10.40 -3.56 7.13
CA HIS A 28 -9.15 -3.93 6.48
C HIS A 28 -9.21 -3.69 4.96
N GLN A 29 -10.32 -4.07 4.31
CA GLN A 29 -10.55 -3.80 2.89
C GLN A 29 -10.59 -2.29 2.61
N MET A 30 -11.25 -1.49 3.45
CA MET A 30 -11.27 -0.04 3.32
C MET A 30 -9.88 0.58 3.46
N ARG A 31 -9.05 0.14 4.41
CA ARG A 31 -7.68 0.61 4.56
C ARG A 31 -6.81 0.24 3.36
N ALA A 32 -6.96 -0.97 2.84
CA ALA A 32 -6.28 -1.40 1.62
C ALA A 32 -6.71 -0.56 0.41
N HIS A 33 -8.02 -0.23 0.31
CA HIS A 33 -8.56 0.63 -0.73
C HIS A 33 -8.11 2.09 -0.57
N ALA A 34 -7.97 2.61 0.65
CA ALA A 34 -7.45 3.95 0.91
C ALA A 34 -5.99 4.10 0.45
N LYS A 35 -5.13 3.10 0.70
CA LYS A 35 -3.78 3.07 0.11
C LYS A 35 -3.82 2.99 -1.42
N MET A 36 -4.82 2.34 -1.99
CA MET A 36 -5.04 2.29 -3.44
C MET A 36 -5.44 3.64 -4.02
N LEU A 37 -6.02 4.55 -3.22
CA LEU A 37 -6.36 5.93 -3.62
C LEU A 37 -5.16 6.88 -3.60
N GLU A 38 -4.06 6.51 -2.93
CA GLU A 38 -2.82 7.30 -2.95
C GLU A 38 -2.14 7.26 -4.33
N PHE A 39 -2.44 6.24 -5.14
CA PHE A 39 -1.91 6.02 -6.49
C PHE A 39 -3.03 5.95 -7.52
N LYS A 40 -2.89 6.71 -8.61
CA LYS A 40 -3.83 6.75 -9.74
C LYS A 40 -3.36 5.86 -10.89
N ILE A 41 -4.29 5.41 -11.73
CA ILE A 41 -3.92 4.84 -13.03
C ILE A 41 -3.14 5.90 -13.81
N GLY A 42 -1.99 5.50 -14.37
CA GLY A 42 -1.00 6.39 -15.00
C GLY A 42 0.15 6.78 -14.08
N ASP A 43 0.02 6.60 -12.75
CA ASP A 43 1.10 6.93 -11.83
C ASP A 43 2.29 6.00 -12.01
N ARG A 44 3.49 6.59 -11.90
CA ARG A 44 4.74 5.86 -11.78
C ARG A 44 4.90 5.39 -10.34
N VAL A 45 5.13 4.10 -10.15
CA VAL A 45 5.25 3.47 -8.85
C VAL A 45 6.46 2.55 -8.80
N SER A 46 7.02 2.36 -7.61
CA SER A 46 8.07 1.37 -7.34
C SER A 46 7.58 0.34 -6.32
N PHE A 47 8.08 -0.88 -6.43
CA PHE A 47 7.87 -1.96 -5.45
C PHE A 47 9.06 -2.92 -5.50
N GLU A 48 9.21 -3.76 -4.49
CA GLU A 48 10.35 -4.66 -4.36
C GLU A 48 9.84 -6.09 -4.25
N PRO A 49 9.97 -6.89 -5.33
CA PRO A 49 9.65 -8.31 -5.27
C PRO A 49 10.68 -9.06 -4.43
N GLU A 50 10.26 -10.12 -3.77
CA GLU A 50 11.16 -10.97 -2.98
C GLU A 50 12.29 -11.53 -3.86
N GLY A 51 13.53 -11.35 -3.40
CA GLY A 51 14.73 -11.82 -4.11
C GLY A 51 15.06 -11.09 -5.41
N ARG A 52 14.45 -9.93 -5.69
CA ARG A 52 14.74 -9.11 -6.88
C ARG A 52 15.02 -7.66 -6.49
N SER A 53 15.69 -6.94 -7.39
CA SER A 53 15.85 -5.50 -7.27
C SER A 53 14.50 -4.77 -7.36
N VAL A 54 14.48 -3.53 -6.86
CA VAL A 54 13.32 -2.64 -6.98
C VAL A 54 12.87 -2.55 -8.43
N VAL A 55 11.59 -2.79 -8.65
CA VAL A 55 10.93 -2.70 -9.94
C VAL A 55 10.17 -1.38 -10.00
N VAL A 56 10.33 -0.65 -11.09
CA VAL A 56 9.58 0.58 -11.37
C VAL A 56 8.70 0.38 -12.59
N GLY A 57 7.46 0.85 -12.52
CA GLY A 57 6.54 0.78 -13.65
C GLY A 57 5.35 1.70 -13.48
N MET A 58 4.41 1.61 -14.43
CA MET A 58 3.19 2.38 -14.46
C MET A 58 2.02 1.57 -13.94
N LEU A 59 1.23 2.13 -13.03
CA LEU A 59 -0.04 1.55 -12.61
C LEU A 59 -1.04 1.67 -13.75
N THR A 60 -1.52 0.55 -14.28
CA THR A 60 -2.40 0.53 -15.47
C THR A 60 -3.81 0.05 -15.16
N ARG A 61 -4.03 -0.65 -14.05
CA ARG A 61 -5.35 -1.20 -13.70
C ARG A 61 -5.53 -1.37 -12.20
N TYR A 62 -6.73 -1.11 -11.72
CA TYR A 62 -7.22 -1.57 -10.43
C TYR A 62 -7.87 -2.95 -10.55
N ASN A 63 -7.48 -3.88 -9.69
CA ASN A 63 -8.17 -5.16 -9.51
C ASN A 63 -8.84 -5.19 -8.13
N ARG A 64 -9.59 -6.26 -7.83
CA ARG A 64 -10.32 -6.39 -6.56
C ARG A 64 -9.44 -6.33 -5.31
N LYS A 65 -8.19 -6.80 -5.39
CA LYS A 65 -7.24 -6.87 -4.24
C LYS A 65 -5.82 -6.37 -4.56
N THR A 66 -5.55 -6.07 -5.82
CA THR A 66 -4.21 -5.74 -6.33
C THR A 66 -4.34 -4.61 -7.35
N VAL A 67 -3.20 -4.04 -7.73
CA VAL A 67 -3.09 -3.24 -8.95
C VAL A 67 -2.25 -3.98 -9.97
N THR A 68 -2.46 -3.65 -11.24
CA THR A 68 -1.53 -4.05 -12.29
C THR A 68 -0.52 -2.94 -12.53
N VAL A 69 0.76 -3.29 -12.50
CA VAL A 69 1.89 -2.43 -12.88
C VAL A 69 2.53 -2.98 -14.15
N ILE A 70 2.83 -2.13 -15.13
CA ILE A 70 3.58 -2.49 -16.34
C ILE A 70 4.93 -1.75 -16.31
N THR A 71 6.03 -2.49 -16.44
CA THR A 71 7.39 -1.91 -16.50
C THR A 71 7.68 -1.34 -17.89
N ASP A 72 8.75 -0.54 -18.03
CA ASP A 72 9.17 -0.04 -19.35
C ASP A 72 9.55 -1.17 -20.31
N GLY A 73 9.99 -2.32 -19.78
CA GLY A 73 10.27 -3.53 -20.54
C GLY A 73 9.01 -4.31 -20.94
N GLY A 74 7.81 -3.83 -20.60
CA GLY A 74 6.54 -4.47 -20.93
C GLY A 74 6.12 -5.61 -20.00
N GLU A 75 6.87 -5.89 -18.93
CA GLU A 75 6.50 -6.91 -17.96
C GLU A 75 5.28 -6.48 -17.16
N ARG A 76 4.38 -7.43 -16.89
CA ARG A 76 3.14 -7.19 -16.16
C ARG A 76 3.18 -7.80 -14.76
N TRP A 77 2.91 -7.00 -13.75
CA TRP A 77 2.91 -7.38 -12.35
C TRP A 77 1.57 -7.12 -11.68
N ASN A 78 1.12 -8.05 -10.83
CA ASN A 78 0.00 -7.81 -9.93
C ASN A 78 0.56 -7.61 -8.51
N VAL A 79 0.37 -6.41 -7.97
CA VAL A 79 1.02 -5.99 -6.72
C VAL A 79 -0.05 -5.54 -5.72
N ALA A 80 0.12 -5.90 -4.44
CA ALA A 80 -0.74 -5.36 -3.39
C ALA A 80 -0.47 -3.85 -3.26
N PRO A 81 -1.51 -2.98 -3.19
CA PRO A 81 -1.32 -1.53 -3.11
C PRO A 81 -0.45 -1.09 -1.94
N SER A 82 -0.45 -1.86 -0.85
CA SER A 82 0.36 -1.60 0.34
C SER A 82 1.87 -1.74 0.13
N LEU A 83 2.31 -2.35 -0.96
CA LEU A 83 3.73 -2.54 -1.32
C LEU A 83 4.25 -1.47 -2.29
N LEU A 84 3.35 -0.65 -2.84
CA LEU A 84 3.73 0.42 -3.75
C LEU A 84 4.31 1.59 -2.99
N ARG A 85 5.32 2.22 -3.60
CA ARG A 85 5.99 3.44 -3.15
C ARG A 85 6.05 4.42 -4.32
N ARG A 86 6.13 5.72 -4.04
CA ARG A 86 6.49 6.69 -5.10
C ARG A 86 7.97 6.49 -5.44
N PRO A 87 8.39 6.62 -6.71
CA PRO A 87 9.79 6.42 -7.11
C PRO A 87 10.78 7.30 -6.34
N GLU A 88 10.34 8.46 -5.87
CA GLU A 88 11.14 9.40 -5.08
C GLU A 88 11.36 8.93 -3.63
N ASP A 89 10.46 8.08 -3.11
CA ASP A 89 10.56 7.51 -1.75
C ASP A 89 11.48 6.27 -1.71
N SER A 90 11.73 5.63 -2.85
CA SER A 90 12.65 4.47 -2.95
C SER A 90 14.14 4.82 -2.77
N GLY A 91 14.49 6.11 -2.59
CA GLY A 91 15.86 6.57 -2.35
C GLY A 91 16.16 7.00 -0.90
N ARG A 92 15.28 6.73 0.08
CA ARG A 92 15.45 7.16 1.48
C ARG A 92 15.64 6.03 2.49
N SER A 93 16.15 4.89 2.05
CA SER A 93 16.68 3.87 2.95
C SER A 93 18.16 3.67 2.64
N GLU A 94 18.99 4.16 3.57
CA GLU A 94 20.44 3.97 3.69
C GLU A 94 21.32 4.72 2.65
N ASP A 95 21.66 5.99 2.91
CA ASP A 95 23.05 6.41 3.07
C ASP A 95 23.24 7.92 3.38
N HIS A 96 24.38 8.20 3.99
CA HIS A 96 24.78 9.41 4.71
C HIS A 96 25.16 10.61 3.81
N ALA A 97 24.94 11.83 4.33
CA ALA A 97 25.44 13.17 3.92
C ALA A 97 24.73 13.92 2.76
N PRO A 98 24.24 15.17 2.99
CA PRO A 98 23.74 16.01 1.92
C PRO A 98 24.92 16.73 1.25
N ASN A 99 25.33 16.26 0.07
CA ASN A 99 26.30 16.98 -0.75
C ASN A 99 25.59 18.12 -1.51
N VAL A 100 25.42 19.26 -0.83
CA VAL A 100 24.81 20.47 -1.40
C VAL A 100 25.84 21.25 -2.21
N ILE A 101 25.76 21.19 -3.55
CA ILE A 101 26.50 22.11 -4.42
C ILE A 101 25.72 23.43 -4.52
N ARG A 102 26.27 24.50 -3.95
CA ARG A 102 25.72 25.87 -4.09
C ARG A 102 26.05 26.43 -5.47
N LEU A 103 25.03 26.75 -6.26
CA LEU A 103 25.18 27.44 -7.54
C LEU A 103 25.47 28.94 -7.31
N ARG A 104 26.61 29.43 -7.81
CA ARG A 104 26.97 30.87 -7.79
C ARG A 104 26.11 31.64 -8.81
N LYS A 105 25.31 32.60 -8.36
CA LYS A 105 24.61 33.54 -9.23
C LYS A 105 25.60 34.62 -9.69
N LYS A 106 25.83 34.74 -11.01
CA LYS A 106 26.57 35.88 -11.59
C LYS A 106 25.62 37.07 -11.72
N TYR A 107 26.08 38.24 -11.25
CA TYR A 107 25.57 39.54 -11.64
C TYR A 107 26.29 40.01 -12.90
#